data_AF-A0A497HLC5-F1
#
_entry.id   AF-A0A497HLC5-F1
#
_cell.length_a   1.000
_cell.length_b   1.000
_cell.length_c   1.000
_cell.angle_alpha   90.00
_cell.angle_beta   90.00
_cell.angle_gamma   90.00
#
_symmetry.space_group_name_H-M   'P 1'
#
loop_
_entity.id
_entity.type
_entity.pdbx_description
1 polymer ?
#
loop_
_entity_poly.entity_id
_entity_poly.type
_entity_poly.pdbx_seq_one_letter_code
_entity_poly.pdbx_strand_id
1 'polypeptide(L)'
;MIDKNTNYSRKEVYDPLVGDWIREIKESDVWHLSTSGSTSVAANTTLVSGTTDSNTQAWIYAIYCSGGTIYVTVGTSTVLAISNDKITSSKPLVRVPASTTVSIVAETAGTYCAWLSAIREPIYSKVEI
;
A
#
# COMPACT_ATOMS: atom_id res chain seq x y z
N MET A 1 15.51 -25.79 28.96
CA MET A 1 15.24 -26.45 27.66
C MET A 1 14.35 -25.49 26.90
N ILE A 2 14.93 -24.69 26.00
CA ILE A 2 14.19 -23.75 25.15
C ILE A 2 14.39 -24.26 23.74
N ASP A 3 13.33 -24.86 23.20
CA ASP A 3 13.26 -25.16 21.79
C ASP A 3 12.89 -23.86 21.06
N LYS A 4 13.83 -23.31 20.29
CA LYS A 4 13.67 -22.04 19.55
C LYS A 4 14.10 -22.19 18.09
N ASN A 5 13.99 -23.40 17.54
CA ASN A 5 14.22 -23.65 16.13
C ASN A 5 12.92 -23.63 15.34
N THR A 6 12.43 -22.43 15.09
CA THR A 6 11.72 -22.13 13.85
C THR A 6 12.56 -21.12 13.09
N ASN A 7 13.29 -21.59 12.09
CA ASN A 7 14.14 -20.80 11.21
C ASN A 7 13.27 -19.87 10.34
N TYR A 8 12.89 -18.70 10.87
CA TYR A 8 12.42 -17.57 10.07
C TYR A 8 13.59 -16.60 9.90
N SER A 9 14.28 -16.65 8.76
CA SER A 9 15.35 -15.69 8.49
C SER A 9 14.76 -14.34 8.07
N ARG A 10 14.17 -13.61 9.02
CA ARG A 10 14.05 -12.16 8.91
C ARG A 10 15.48 -11.63 8.91
N LYS A 11 15.99 -11.14 7.77
CA LYS A 11 17.30 -10.47 7.73
C LYS A 11 17.10 -9.07 8.32
N GLU A 12 16.98 -9.03 9.63
CA GLU A 12 17.07 -7.78 10.38
C GLU A 12 18.52 -7.30 10.33
N VAL A 13 18.71 -6.03 10.02
CA VAL A 13 20.01 -5.38 10.08
C VAL A 13 19.93 -4.44 11.28
N TYR A 14 20.88 -4.56 12.19
CA TYR A 14 20.99 -3.61 13.29
C TYR A 14 21.42 -2.25 12.72
N ASP A 15 20.60 -1.22 12.91
CA ASP A 15 20.93 0.15 12.55
C ASP A 15 21.54 0.85 13.78
N PRO A 16 22.85 1.10 13.81
CA PRO A 16 23.51 1.72 14.96
C PRO A 16 23.16 3.20 15.14
N LEU A 17 22.58 3.88 14.15
CA LEU A 17 22.14 5.27 14.27
C LEU A 17 20.78 5.38 14.97
N VAL A 18 19.91 4.40 14.74
CA VAL A 18 18.58 4.30 15.37
C VAL A 18 18.64 3.49 16.67
N GLY A 19 19.67 2.65 16.84
CA GLY A 19 19.84 1.78 18.00
C GLY A 19 18.84 0.62 18.01
N ASP A 20 18.32 0.22 16.84
CA ASP A 20 17.26 -0.76 16.72
C ASP A 20 17.48 -1.70 15.52
N TRP A 21 16.85 -2.88 15.58
CA TRP A 21 16.86 -3.85 14.50
C TRP A 21 15.82 -3.46 13.45
N ILE A 22 16.28 -3.09 12.25
CA ILE A 22 15.41 -2.68 11.14
C ILE A 22 15.31 -3.78 10.09
N ARG A 23 14.19 -3.81 9.37
CA ARG A 23 14.06 -4.63 8.17
C ARG A 23 14.68 -3.87 6.99
N GLU A 24 15.53 -4.54 6.23
CA GLU A 24 15.95 -4.05 4.91
C GLU A 24 14.74 -4.03 3.96
N ILE A 25 14.30 -2.85 3.52
CA ILE A 25 13.26 -2.70 2.49
C ILE A 25 13.93 -2.86 1.13
N LYS A 26 13.51 -3.87 0.37
CA LYS A 26 13.96 -4.10 -1.00
C LYS A 26 13.03 -3.40 -1.97
N GLU A 27 13.51 -3.15 -3.18
CA GLU A 27 12.67 -2.61 -4.26
C GLU A 27 11.43 -3.48 -4.52
N SER A 28 11.56 -4.81 -4.41
CA SER A 28 10.44 -5.76 -4.52
C SER A 28 9.37 -5.62 -3.44
N ASP A 29 9.68 -4.97 -2.31
CA ASP A 29 8.70 -4.68 -1.27
C ASP A 29 7.85 -3.44 -1.62
N VAL A 30 8.29 -2.61 -2.57
CA VAL A 30 7.56 -1.41 -2.96
C VAL A 30 6.44 -1.80 -3.91
N TRP A 31 5.23 -1.39 -3.55
CA TRP A 31 4.03 -1.65 -4.32
C TRP A 31 3.44 -0.34 -4.84
N HIS A 32 3.47 -0.19 -6.16
CA HIS A 32 2.92 0.96 -6.86
C HIS A 32 1.64 0.57 -7.59
N LEU A 33 0.59 1.38 -7.42
CA LEU A 33 -0.60 1.38 -8.27
C LEU A 33 -0.68 2.74 -8.95
N SER A 34 -0.83 2.77 -10.27
CA SER A 34 -0.89 4.02 -11.00
C SER A 34 -1.83 3.96 -12.20
N THR A 35 -2.33 5.13 -12.56
CA THR A 35 -2.98 5.41 -13.84
C THR A 35 -2.35 6.67 -14.43
N SER A 36 -2.09 6.62 -15.73
CA SER A 36 -1.72 7.78 -16.55
C SER A 36 -2.86 8.12 -17.50
N GLY A 37 -3.69 9.10 -17.12
CA GLY A 37 -4.74 9.61 -17.99
C GLY A 37 -5.94 8.67 -18.17
N SER A 38 -6.30 7.85 -17.16
CA SER A 38 -7.53 7.07 -17.23
C SER A 38 -8.75 7.99 -17.22
N THR A 39 -9.61 7.82 -18.22
CA THR A 39 -10.90 8.49 -18.28
C THR A 39 -11.95 7.67 -17.54
N SER A 40 -12.50 8.25 -16.49
CA SER A 40 -13.68 7.80 -15.80
C SER A 40 -14.93 8.24 -16.58
N VAL A 41 -15.76 7.29 -16.98
CA VAL A 41 -17.01 7.56 -17.71
C VAL A 41 -18.17 7.92 -16.77
N ALA A 42 -18.05 7.62 -15.47
CA ALA A 42 -19.07 7.86 -14.45
C ALA A 42 -18.44 8.03 -13.06
N ALA A 43 -19.16 8.68 -12.15
CA ALA A 43 -18.76 8.72 -10.74
C ALA A 43 -18.52 7.31 -10.16
N ASN A 44 -17.59 7.21 -9.21
CA ASN A 44 -17.21 5.97 -8.53
C ASN A 44 -16.63 4.88 -9.44
N THR A 45 -16.00 5.25 -10.56
CA THR A 45 -15.29 4.30 -11.43
C THR A 45 -13.92 3.97 -10.84
N THR A 46 -13.59 2.68 -10.71
CA THR A 46 -12.23 2.24 -10.36
C THR A 46 -11.26 2.56 -11.49
N LEU A 47 -10.26 3.40 -11.21
CA LEU A 47 -9.21 3.79 -12.15
C LEU A 47 -8.08 2.77 -12.20
N VAL A 48 -7.66 2.27 -11.04
CA VAL A 48 -6.66 1.22 -10.89
C VAL A 48 -6.89 0.49 -9.57
N SER A 49 -6.57 -0.79 -9.53
CA SER A 49 -6.64 -1.59 -8.30
C SER A 49 -5.52 -2.62 -8.24
N GLY A 50 -5.30 -3.16 -7.06
CA GLY A 50 -4.52 -4.37 -6.89
C GLY A 50 -4.75 -4.97 -5.51
N THR A 51 -4.36 -6.24 -5.36
CA THR A 51 -4.69 -7.04 -4.18
C THR A 51 -3.42 -7.52 -3.51
N THR A 52 -3.36 -7.42 -2.18
CA THR A 52 -2.34 -8.10 -1.37
C THR A 52 -2.60 -9.61 -1.37
N ASP A 53 -1.55 -10.42 -1.38
CA ASP A 53 -1.73 -11.88 -1.28
C ASP A 53 -2.13 -12.29 0.16
N SER A 54 -2.30 -13.59 0.41
CA SER A 54 -2.70 -14.11 1.72
C SER A 54 -1.66 -13.95 2.82
N ASN A 55 -0.40 -13.70 2.44
CA ASN A 55 0.77 -13.75 3.30
C ASN A 55 1.43 -12.38 3.43
N THR A 56 0.89 -11.34 2.80
CA THR A 56 1.43 -9.98 2.84
C THR A 56 0.36 -8.98 3.25
N GLN A 57 0.74 -8.05 4.11
CA GLN A 57 0.01 -6.80 4.33
C GLN A 57 0.75 -5.67 3.62
N ALA A 58 0.13 -4.51 3.47
CA ALA A 58 0.82 -3.34 2.94
C ALA A 58 0.49 -2.07 3.72
N TRP A 59 1.38 -1.10 3.64
CA TRP A 59 1.26 0.20 4.30
C TRP A 59 1.44 1.31 3.28
N ILE A 60 0.42 2.14 3.13
CA ILE A 60 0.41 3.24 2.17
C ILE A 60 1.14 4.44 2.77
N TYR A 61 2.10 5.03 2.05
CA TYR A 61 2.87 6.19 2.51
C TYR A 61 2.73 7.41 1.62
N ALA A 62 2.41 7.21 0.34
CA ALA A 62 2.30 8.30 -0.61
C ALA A 62 1.17 8.06 -1.61
N ILE A 63 0.44 9.13 -1.89
CA ILE A 63 -0.66 9.12 -2.85
C ILE A 63 -0.66 10.46 -3.59
N TYR A 64 -1.05 10.44 -4.84
CA TYR A 64 -1.21 11.63 -5.66
C TYR A 64 -2.44 11.52 -6.54
N CYS A 65 -3.06 12.67 -6.80
CA CYS A 65 -4.13 12.82 -7.77
C CYS A 65 -3.99 14.13 -8.55
N SER A 66 -4.37 14.07 -9.82
CA SER A 66 -4.68 15.22 -10.67
C SER A 66 -5.89 14.90 -11.54
N GLY A 67 -6.68 15.91 -11.88
CA GLY A 67 -7.91 15.79 -12.67
C GLY A 67 -9.20 15.75 -11.84
N GLY A 68 -9.13 15.91 -10.53
CA GLY A 68 -10.27 15.95 -9.61
C GLY A 68 -10.00 15.28 -8.26
N THR A 69 -11.07 14.84 -7.60
CA THR A 69 -11.01 14.05 -6.38
C THR A 69 -10.99 12.55 -6.70
N ILE A 70 -10.15 11.82 -5.99
CA ILE A 70 -10.18 10.35 -5.93
C ILE A 70 -10.46 9.88 -4.51
N TYR A 71 -11.01 8.67 -4.42
CA TYR A 71 -11.10 7.89 -3.19
C TYR A 71 -10.11 6.75 -3.24
N VAL A 72 -9.39 6.53 -2.15
CA VAL A 72 -8.67 5.28 -1.90
C VAL A 72 -9.58 4.37 -1.10
N THR A 73 -9.85 3.20 -1.66
CA THR A 73 -10.66 2.15 -1.03
C THR A 73 -9.76 0.99 -0.62
N VAL A 74 -10.03 0.41 0.55
CA VAL A 74 -9.41 -0.82 1.03
C VAL A 74 -10.55 -1.80 1.32
N GLY A 75 -10.61 -2.89 0.54
CA GLY A 75 -11.79 -3.74 0.45
C GLY A 75 -12.97 -2.93 -0.08
N THR A 76 -14.04 -2.85 0.70
CA THR A 76 -15.27 -2.11 0.35
C THR A 76 -15.35 -0.73 0.98
N SER A 77 -14.35 -0.32 1.76
CA SER A 77 -14.40 0.91 2.55
C SER A 77 -13.50 1.99 1.97
N THR A 78 -14.03 3.20 1.80
CA THR A 78 -13.21 4.39 1.53
C THR A 78 -12.43 4.75 2.79
N VAL A 79 -11.11 4.83 2.67
CA VAL A 79 -10.20 5.13 3.79
C VAL A 79 -9.56 6.50 3.66
N LEU A 80 -9.46 7.04 2.44
CA LEU A 80 -8.94 8.38 2.16
C LEU A 80 -9.65 8.99 0.96
N ALA A 81 -9.76 10.32 0.96
CA ALA A 81 -10.19 11.13 -0.17
C ALA A 81 -9.14 12.22 -0.43
N ILE A 82 -8.75 12.42 -1.69
CA ILE A 82 -7.68 13.35 -2.07
C ILE A 82 -8.10 14.11 -3.33
N SER A 83 -7.97 15.43 -3.32
CA SER A 83 -8.40 16.29 -4.43
C SER A 83 -7.24 17.11 -4.98
N ASN A 84 -6.83 16.81 -6.22
CA ASN A 84 -5.76 17.50 -6.95
C ASN A 84 -4.49 17.79 -6.11
N ASP A 85 -4.05 16.81 -5.34
CA ASP A 85 -2.98 16.99 -4.36
C ASP A 85 -2.05 15.76 -4.29
N LYS A 86 -0.90 15.96 -3.64
CA LYS A 86 0.09 14.95 -3.30
C LYS A 86 0.23 14.87 -1.78
N ILE A 87 -0.01 13.69 -1.23
CA ILE A 87 0.27 13.38 0.17
C ILE A 87 1.49 12.45 0.22
N THR A 88 2.48 12.82 1.02
CA THR A 88 3.63 11.96 1.37
C THR A 88 3.84 12.04 2.88
N SER A 89 4.04 10.90 3.52
CA SER A 89 4.23 10.81 4.97
C SER A 89 5.40 9.89 5.31
N SER A 90 6.09 10.20 6.41
CA SER A 90 7.10 9.32 7.02
C SER A 90 6.46 8.20 7.86
N LYS A 91 5.17 8.31 8.18
CA LYS A 91 4.37 7.29 8.86
C LYS A 91 3.31 6.71 7.92
N PRO A 92 2.92 5.43 8.07
CA PRO A 92 1.83 4.87 7.30
C PRO A 92 0.56 5.72 7.40
N LEU A 93 -0.03 6.04 6.25
CA LEU A 93 -1.32 6.71 6.15
C LEU A 93 -2.46 5.70 6.39
N VAL A 94 -2.32 4.51 5.79
CA VAL A 94 -3.36 3.48 5.75
C VAL A 94 -2.70 2.10 5.79
N ARG A 95 -3.34 1.17 6.52
CA ARG A 95 -3.06 -0.26 6.46
C ARG A 95 -3.91 -0.95 5.40
N VAL A 96 -3.28 -1.85 4.66
CA VAL A 96 -3.94 -2.80 3.77
C VAL A 96 -3.75 -4.21 4.37
N PRO A 97 -4.80 -4.86 4.85
CA PRO A 97 -4.71 -6.23 5.34
C PRO A 97 -4.32 -7.22 4.22
N ALA A 98 -3.95 -8.45 4.57
CA ALA A 98 -3.79 -9.52 3.58
C ALA A 98 -5.09 -9.84 2.85
N SER A 99 -4.97 -10.40 1.64
CA SER A 99 -6.09 -10.79 0.79
C SER A 99 -7.10 -9.66 0.57
N THR A 100 -6.63 -8.41 0.58
CA THR A 100 -7.49 -7.23 0.48
C THR A 100 -7.13 -6.40 -0.74
N THR A 101 -8.14 -6.02 -1.51
CA THR A 101 -7.98 -5.15 -2.67
C THR A 101 -7.90 -3.69 -2.24
N VAL A 102 -6.94 -2.97 -2.81
CA VAL A 102 -6.88 -1.51 -2.77
C VAL A 102 -7.27 -1.00 -4.14
N SER A 103 -8.15 0.00 -4.19
CA SER A 103 -8.52 0.66 -5.45
C SER A 103 -8.44 2.16 -5.33
N ILE A 104 -7.98 2.80 -6.40
CA ILE A 104 -8.15 4.23 -6.63
C ILE A 104 -9.42 4.41 -7.45
N VAL A 105 -10.35 5.19 -6.93
CA VAL A 105 -11.69 5.37 -7.49
C VAL A 105 -11.91 6.85 -7.78
N ALA A 106 -12.41 7.19 -8.97
CA ALA A 106 -12.75 8.56 -9.33
C ALA A 106 -14.05 8.98 -8.64
N GLU A 107 -14.08 10.18 -8.04
CA GLU A 107 -15.32 10.74 -7.46
C GLU A 107 -16.37 11.04 -8.55
N THR A 108 -15.94 11.56 -9.69
CA THR A 108 -16.81 11.96 -10.80
C THR A 108 -16.31 11.41 -12.15
N ALA A 109 -17.06 11.68 -13.22
CA ALA A 109 -16.58 11.45 -14.58
C ALA A 109 -15.52 12.50 -14.92
N GLY A 110 -14.46 12.10 -15.64
CA GLY A 110 -13.33 12.97 -15.94
C GLY A 110 -12.08 12.19 -16.32
N THR A 111 -11.00 12.89 -16.63
CA THR A 111 -9.69 12.27 -16.89
C THR A 111 -8.78 12.49 -15.70
N TYR A 112 -8.23 11.41 -15.17
CA TYR A 112 -7.45 11.43 -13.93
C TYR A 112 -6.04 10.88 -14.17
N CYS A 113 -5.09 11.46 -13.45
CA CYS A 113 -3.78 10.89 -13.22
C CYS A 113 -3.64 10.66 -11.73
N ALA A 114 -3.42 9.42 -11.32
CA ALA A 114 -3.34 9.07 -9.92
C ALA A 114 -2.32 7.97 -9.69
N TRP A 115 -1.63 8.05 -8.56
CA TRP A 115 -0.75 6.97 -8.13
C TRP A 115 -0.73 6.85 -6.62
N LEU A 116 -0.36 5.65 -6.19
CA LEU A 116 -0.26 5.19 -4.82
C LEU A 116 1.07 4.45 -4.69
N SER A 117 1.77 4.68 -3.58
CA SER A 117 2.95 3.92 -3.19
C SER A 117 2.77 3.35 -1.78
N ALA A 118 3.00 2.06 -1.66
CA ALA A 118 2.94 1.32 -0.41
C ALA A 118 4.17 0.42 -0.23
N ILE A 119 4.43 0.01 1.00
CA ILE A 119 5.42 -1.02 1.33
C ILE A 119 4.66 -2.29 1.71
N ARG A 120 4.92 -3.38 1.00
CA ARG A 120 4.45 -4.72 1.35
C ARG A 120 5.33 -5.30 2.46
N GLU A 121 4.67 -5.95 3.40
CA GLU A 121 5.29 -6.65 4.52
C GLU A 121 4.71 -8.06 4.63
N PRO A 122 5.55 -9.09 4.79
CA PRO A 122 5.07 -10.43 5.09
C PRO A 122 4.38 -10.47 6.46
N ILE A 123 3.31 -11.25 6.57
CA ILE A 123 2.62 -11.53 7.83
C ILE A 123 3.35 -12.67 8.54
N TYR A 124 4.11 -12.35 9.58
CA TYR A 124 4.96 -13.30 10.30
C TYR A 124 4.22 -14.52 10.88
N SER A 125 2.90 -14.46 11.09
CA SER A 125 2.09 -15.61 11.52
C SER A 125 1.62 -16.53 10.38
N LYS A 126 1.96 -16.20 9.12
CA LYS A 126 1.53 -16.93 7.91
C LYS A 126 2.69 -17.27 6.98
N VAL A 127 3.92 -16.97 7.37
CA VAL A 127 5.13 -17.44 6.68
C VAL A 127 5.59 -18.73 7.38
N GLU A 128 4.81 -19.80 7.26
CA GLU A 128 5.15 -21.19 7.58
C GLU A 128 4.54 -22.03 6.44
N ILE A 129 5.26 -22.89 5.72
CA ILE A 129 6.13 -24.00 6.16
C ILE A 129 7.36 -24.10 5.25
#